data_AF-A0A103RK08-F1
#
_entry.id   AF-A0A103RK08-F1
#
_cell.length_a   1.000
_cell.length_b   1.000
_cell.length_c   1.000
_cell.angle_alpha   90.00
_cell.angle_beta   90.00
_cell.angle_gamma   90.00
#
_symmetry.space_group_name_H-M   'P 1'
#
loop_
_entity.id
_entity.type
_entity.pdbx_description
1 polymer ?
#
loop_
_entity_poly.entity_id
_entity_poly.type
_entity_poly.pdbx_seq_one_letter_code
_entity_poly.pdbx_strand_id
1 'polypeptide(L)'
;MLRKNVIRRALMPPLLLLLLTACADRSPRSSLVLDVPPLRPEARQPATPLICSPTCSAGLMRERESWQRSLTSEASPASSANAATTR
;
A
#
# COMPACT_ATOMS: atom_id res chain seq x y z
N MET A 1 -20.60 25.91 32.53
CA MET A 1 -20.29 25.29 31.22
C MET A 1 -18.90 24.65 31.10
N LEU A 2 -17.91 25.01 31.94
CA LEU A 2 -16.52 24.55 31.81
C LEU A 2 -16.32 23.03 32.01
N ARG A 3 -17.06 22.38 32.92
CA ARG A 3 -16.92 20.93 33.21
C ARG A 3 -17.26 20.00 32.04
N LYS A 4 -18.28 20.34 31.22
CA LYS A 4 -18.68 19.51 30.06
C LYS A 4 -17.60 19.48 28.96
N ASN A 5 -16.89 20.59 28.77
CA ASN A 5 -15.84 20.71 27.75
C ASN A 5 -14.55 19.98 28.14
N VAL A 6 -14.24 19.90 29.44
CA VAL A 6 -13.09 19.13 29.96
C VAL A 6 -13.30 17.62 29.81
N ILE A 7 -14.51 17.12 30.09
CA ILE A 7 -14.85 15.70 29.93
C ILE A 7 -14.84 15.30 28.44
N ARG A 8 -15.33 16.16 27.53
CA ARG A 8 -15.25 15.92 26.08
C ARG A 8 -13.81 15.87 25.55
N ARG A 9 -12.93 16.75 26.05
CA ARG A 9 -11.50 16.75 25.69
C ARG A 9 -10.72 15.59 26.30
N ALA A 10 -11.14 15.08 27.46
CA ALA A 10 -10.52 13.93 28.10
C ALA A 10 -10.93 12.58 27.49
N LEU A 11 -12.08 12.49 26.79
CA LEU A 11 -12.54 11.27 26.13
C LEU A 11 -11.98 11.05 24.71
N MET A 12 -11.47 12.09 24.06
CA MET A 12 -10.87 11.99 22.72
C MET A 12 -9.52 11.26 22.67
N PRO A 13 -8.56 11.50 23.59
CA PRO A 13 -7.29 10.79 23.62
C PRO A 13 -7.40 9.26 23.74
N PRO A 14 -8.23 8.69 24.66
CA PRO A 14 -8.28 7.24 24.83
C PRO A 14 -8.89 6.51 23.62
N LEU A 15 -9.81 7.14 22.88
CA LEU A 15 -10.38 6.55 21.66
C LEU A 15 -9.32 6.43 20.54
N LEU A 16 -8.47 7.44 20.39
CA LEU A 16 -7.41 7.44 19.38
C LEU A 16 -6.38 6.32 19.68
N LEU A 17 -5.95 6.16 20.95
CA LEU A 17 -5.06 5.07 21.34
C LEU A 17 -5.65 3.68 21.10
N LEU A 18 -6.96 3.48 21.29
CA LEU A 18 -7.62 2.20 20.98
C LEU A 18 -7.65 1.90 19.47
N LEU A 19 -7.77 2.91 18.62
CA LEU A 19 -7.78 2.74 17.16
C LEU A 19 -6.39 2.38 16.62
N LEU A 20 -5.31 2.90 17.22
CA LEU A 20 -3.94 2.65 16.76
C LEU A 20 -3.41 1.24 17.11
N THR A 21 -3.92 0.58 18.16
CA THR A 21 -3.45 -0.76 18.56
C THR A 21 -4.21 -1.91 17.88
N ALA A 22 -5.27 -1.61 17.13
CA ALA A 22 -6.04 -2.61 16.38
C ALA A 22 -5.31 -3.12 15.12
N CYS A 23 -4.28 -2.42 14.64
CA CYS A 23 -3.46 -2.83 13.49
C CYS A 23 -2.12 -3.43 13.96
N ALA A 24 -2.15 -4.47 14.79
CA ALA A 24 -1.02 -5.37 14.93
C ALA A 24 -1.23 -6.54 13.96
N ASP A 25 -0.69 -6.39 12.74
CA ASP A 25 -0.76 -7.28 11.56
C ASP A 25 -0.19 -8.70 11.75
N ARG A 26 -0.06 -9.20 12.98
CA ARG A 26 0.42 -10.55 13.26
C ARG A 26 -0.52 -11.26 14.21
N SER A 27 -1.65 -11.71 13.66
CA SER A 27 -2.26 -12.92 14.19
C SER A 27 -1.20 -14.03 14.17
N PRO A 28 -0.97 -14.77 15.27
CA PRO A 28 -0.24 -16.00 15.17
C PRO A 28 -0.97 -16.84 14.12
N ARG A 29 -0.29 -17.18 13.03
CA ARG A 29 -0.79 -18.19 12.10
C ARG A 29 -0.85 -19.48 12.91
N SER A 30 -1.99 -19.72 13.53
CA SER A 30 -2.29 -21.00 14.12
C SER A 30 -2.43 -21.94 12.92
N SER A 31 -1.32 -22.59 12.54
CA SER A 31 -1.39 -23.76 11.68
C SER A 31 -1.98 -24.89 12.51
N LEU A 32 -3.25 -24.74 12.89
CA LEU A 32 -4.06 -25.91 13.12
C LEU A 32 -4.01 -26.63 11.77
N VAL A 33 -3.35 -27.78 11.75
CA VAL A 33 -3.57 -28.78 10.72
C VAL A 33 -5.02 -29.20 10.92
N LEU A 34 -5.91 -28.39 10.37
CA LEU A 34 -7.32 -28.62 10.37
C LEU A 34 -7.47 -29.79 9.41
N ASP A 35 -7.97 -30.92 9.92
CA ASP A 35 -8.33 -32.12 9.15
C ASP A 35 -9.54 -31.80 8.26
N VAL A 36 -9.39 -30.78 7.42
CA VAL A 36 -10.39 -30.31 6.49
C VAL A 36 -10.33 -31.26 5.31
N PRO A 37 -11.42 -32.00 5.05
CA PRO A 37 -11.46 -32.87 3.90
C PRO A 37 -11.23 -32.03 2.63
N PRO A 38 -10.51 -32.58 1.64
CA PRO A 38 -10.27 -31.86 0.40
C PRO A 38 -11.60 -31.47 -0.25
N LEU A 39 -11.63 -30.28 -0.85
CA LEU A 39 -12.82 -29.81 -1.57
C LEU A 39 -13.20 -30.80 -2.67
N ARG A 40 -14.51 -31.04 -2.80
CA ARG A 40 -15.07 -31.79 -3.94
C ARG A 40 -14.69 -31.11 -5.25
N PRO A 41 -14.49 -31.84 -6.36
CA PRO A 41 -14.08 -31.26 -7.64
C PRO A 41 -14.94 -30.07 -8.10
N GLU A 42 -16.24 -30.12 -7.83
CA GLU A 42 -17.22 -29.10 -8.24
C GLU A 42 -17.10 -27.80 -7.40
N ALA A 43 -16.53 -27.90 -6.20
CA ALA A 43 -16.29 -26.76 -5.31
C ALA A 43 -14.89 -26.15 -5.49
N ARG A 44 -14.07 -26.69 -6.40
CA ARG A 44 -12.74 -26.15 -6.69
C ARG A 44 -12.87 -25.01 -7.69
N GLN A 45 -12.12 -23.94 -7.46
CA GLN A 45 -11.92 -22.94 -8.49
C GLN A 45 -11.14 -23.57 -9.66
N PRO A 46 -11.43 -23.16 -10.91
CA PRO A 46 -10.62 -23.55 -12.04
C PRO A 46 -9.18 -23.10 -11.86
N ALA A 47 -8.25 -23.80 -12.52
CA ALA A 47 -6.85 -23.41 -12.51
C ALA A 47 -6.70 -21.95 -12.94
N THR A 48 -5.82 -21.22 -12.26
CA THR A 48 -5.53 -19.83 -12.58
C THR A 48 -5.16 -19.72 -14.06
N PRO A 49 -5.85 -18.88 -14.85
CA PRO A 49 -5.56 -18.76 -16.27
C PRO A 49 -4.14 -18.19 -16.46
N LEU A 50 -3.46 -18.63 -17.53
CA LEU A 50 -2.07 -18.23 -17.81
C LEU A 50 -1.89 -16.71 -17.94
N ILE A 51 -2.94 -15.98 -18.32
CA ILE A 51 -2.93 -14.51 -18.37
C ILE A 51 -2.70 -13.84 -17.01
N CYS A 52 -3.11 -14.52 -15.93
CA CYS A 52 -2.86 -14.09 -14.56
C CYS A 52 -1.50 -14.55 -14.04
N SER A 53 -0.69 -15.24 -14.85
CA SER A 53 0.67 -15.62 -14.48
C SER A 53 1.51 -14.37 -14.25
N PRO A 54 2.34 -14.33 -13.18
CA PRO A 54 3.30 -13.24 -12.98
C PRO A 54 4.28 -13.09 -14.16
N THR A 55 4.49 -14.15 -14.94
CA THR A 55 5.32 -14.10 -16.15
C THR A 55 4.59 -13.48 -17.35
N CYS A 56 3.27 -13.55 -17.40
CA CYS A 56 2.49 -13.01 -18.52
C CYS A 56 2.53 -11.48 -18.56
N SER A 57 2.57 -10.83 -17.40
CA SER A 57 2.56 -9.36 -17.28
C SER A 57 3.96 -8.75 -17.11
N ALA A 58 5.01 -9.58 -16.99
CA ALA A 58 6.37 -9.11 -16.72
C ALA A 58 6.91 -8.13 -17.77
N GLY A 59 6.66 -8.39 -19.06
CA GLY A 59 7.08 -7.48 -20.13
C GLY A 59 6.37 -6.11 -20.06
N LEU A 60 5.05 -6.12 -19.87
CA LEU A 60 4.25 -4.90 -19.73
C LEU A 60 4.61 -4.10 -18.47
N MET A 61 4.97 -4.78 -17.38
CA MET A 61 5.43 -4.12 -16.15
C MET A 61 6.77 -3.41 -16.36
N ARG A 62 7.74 -4.05 -17.04
CA ARG A 62 9.02 -3.41 -17.40
C ARG A 62 8.84 -2.18 -18.27
N GLU A 63 7.96 -2.27 -19.28
CA GLU A 63 7.64 -1.12 -20.12
C GLU A 63 7.05 0.03 -19.30
N ARG A 64 6.08 -0.25 -18.43
CA ARG A 64 5.49 0.75 -17.53
C ARG A 64 6.54 1.43 -16.66
N GLU A 65 7.43 0.67 -16.04
CA GLU A 65 8.51 1.20 -15.20
C GLU A 65 9.55 2.01 -15.99
N SER A 66 9.81 1.63 -17.25
CA SER A 66 10.65 2.41 -18.17
C SER A 66 10.01 3.78 -18.44
N TRP A 67 8.74 3.77 -18.85
CA TRP A 67 7.96 4.98 -19.11
C TRP A 67 7.88 5.90 -17.90
N GLN A 68 7.60 5.34 -16.72
CA GLN A 68 7.57 6.12 -15.48
C GLN A 68 8.91 6.81 -15.24
N ARG A 69 10.03 6.10 -15.36
CA ARG A 69 11.37 6.68 -15.18
C ARG A 69 11.66 7.79 -16.18
N SER A 70 11.30 7.62 -17.45
CA SER A 70 11.47 8.66 -18.47
C SER A 70 10.65 9.92 -18.20
N LEU A 71 9.46 9.78 -17.61
CA LEU A 71 8.58 10.90 -17.29
C LEU A 71 8.93 11.58 -15.97
N THR A 72 9.52 10.86 -15.02
CA THR A 72 9.84 11.37 -13.68
C THR A 72 11.31 11.71 -13.50
N SER A 73 12.19 11.41 -14.46
CA SER A 73 13.55 11.93 -14.44
C SER A 73 13.49 13.45 -14.58
N GLU A 74 13.96 14.19 -13.57
CA GLU A 74 14.18 15.63 -13.70
C GLU A 74 15.03 15.85 -14.95
N ALA A 75 14.51 16.65 -15.89
CA ALA A 75 15.38 17.28 -16.87
C ALA A 75 16.46 18.01 -16.07
N SER A 76 17.72 17.61 -16.24
CA SER A 76 18.88 18.28 -15.67
C SER A 76 18.64 19.79 -15.77
N PRO A 77 18.72 20.56 -14.67
CA PRO A 77 18.43 21.98 -14.72
C PRO A 77 19.39 22.59 -15.73
N ALA A 78 18.87 22.97 -16.90
CA ALA A 78 19.59 23.78 -17.85
C ALA A 78 20.06 25.00 -17.06
N SER A 79 21.38 25.12 -16.90
CA SER A 79 22.06 26.20 -16.22
C SER A 79 21.32 27.51 -16.48
N SER A 80 20.69 28.07 -15.45
CA SER A 80 19.90 29.29 -15.59
C SER A 80 20.86 30.40 -16.04
N ALA A 81 20.69 30.87 -17.27
CA ALA A 81 21.47 31.95 -17.83
C ALA A 81 21.08 33.29 -17.18
N ASN A 82 21.49 33.50 -15.92
CA ASN A 82 21.47 34.81 -15.29
C ASN A 82 22.91 35.32 -15.25
N ALA A 83 23.40 35.76 -16.40
CA ALA A 83 24.61 36.55 -16.49
C ALA A 83 24.33 37.91 -15.85
N ALA A 84 25.01 38.17 -14.73
CA ALA A 84 25.01 39.43 -14.02
C ALA A 84 25.33 40.59 -14.99
N THR A 85 24.39 41.51 -15.15
CA THR A 85 24.65 42.81 -15.76
C THR A 85 25.01 43.79 -14.65
N THR A 86 26.30 44.06 -14.52
CA THR A 86 26.86 45.15 -13.72
C THR A 86 26.60 46.48 -14.43
N ARG A 87 25.99 47.45 -13.74
CA ARG A 87 26.24 48.88 -14.00
C ARG A 87 25.96 49.72 -12.77
#